data_AF-A0A0D2L3I8-F1
#
_entry.id   AF-A0A0D2L3I8-F1
#
_cell.length_a   1.000
_cell.length_b   1.000
_cell.length_c   1.000
_cell.angle_alpha   90.00
_cell.angle_beta   90.00
_cell.angle_gamma   90.00
#
_symmetry.space_group_name_H-M   'P 1'
#
loop_
_entity.id
_entity.type
_entity.pdbx_description
1 polymer ?
#
loop_
_entity_poly.entity_id
_entity_poly.type
_entity_poly.pdbx_seq_one_letter_code
_entity_poly.pdbx_strand_id
1 'polypeptide(L)'
;MAPAPPLEPAAQAAHGVVAAGEPGAAAASAAAAGGAAAAGAALPSAEVEDAVRRQQIYDAVCAGRLEEALQQVDQHYGLPALDASPGLSFRLKVQRFLELVRARAPPQSILEYGRAQLAPAAAGPEDEELLSDAVSLLAYAEPEASPCGTLLLPGARAELGDRLNGALLAARGRPLAPALERLYRQAAVTLDELRRAHEPRALVLDLHTACMGR
;
A
#
# COMPACT_ATOMS: atom_id res chain seq x y z
N MET A 1 -50.51 24.36 27.74
CA MET A 1 -51.05 24.82 26.44
C MET A 1 -50.82 26.32 26.37
N ALA A 2 -49.62 26.74 25.94
CA ALA A 2 -49.23 28.14 25.88
C ALA A 2 -49.57 28.71 24.48
N PRO A 3 -50.10 29.94 24.38
CA PRO A 3 -50.45 30.55 23.09
C PRO A 3 -49.21 31.09 22.37
N ALA A 4 -49.17 30.88 21.06
CA ALA A 4 -48.13 31.35 20.14
C ALA A 4 -48.17 32.89 19.96
N PRO A 5 -47.01 33.57 19.85
CA PRO A 5 -46.94 34.94 19.38
C PRO A 5 -46.84 35.04 17.83
N PRO A 6 -47.22 36.20 17.25
CA PRO A 6 -47.57 36.34 15.83
C PRO A 6 -46.38 36.65 14.90
N LEU A 7 -46.64 36.46 13.60
CA LEU A 7 -45.78 36.75 12.45
C LEU A 7 -45.72 38.25 12.15
N GLU A 8 -44.51 38.79 11.95
CA GLU A 8 -44.30 40.13 11.37
C GLU A 8 -44.09 40.07 9.83
N PRO A 9 -44.48 41.12 9.09
CA PRO A 9 -44.52 41.11 7.63
C PRO A 9 -43.31 41.75 6.92
N ALA A 10 -43.19 41.34 5.66
CA ALA A 10 -42.47 41.88 4.51
C ALA A 10 -41.87 43.30 4.60
N ALA A 11 -40.58 43.39 4.27
CA ALA A 11 -39.94 44.58 3.72
C ALA A 11 -39.45 44.31 2.30
N GLN A 12 -39.99 45.08 1.36
CA GLN A 12 -39.59 45.17 -0.04
C GLN A 12 -38.29 45.97 -0.18
N ALA A 13 -37.40 45.52 -1.08
CA ALA A 13 -36.40 46.35 -1.76
C ALA A 13 -36.09 45.68 -3.11
N ALA A 14 -36.66 46.18 -4.20
CA ALA A 14 -36.09 47.23 -5.05
C ALA A 14 -35.03 46.68 -6.03
N HIS A 15 -35.47 46.64 -7.29
CA HIS A 15 -34.77 46.29 -8.51
C HIS A 15 -33.74 47.38 -8.85
N GLY A 16 -32.53 46.99 -9.27
CA GLY A 16 -31.50 47.89 -9.75
C GLY A 16 -30.39 47.14 -10.48
N VAL A 17 -30.48 47.12 -11.80
CA VAL A 17 -29.54 46.53 -12.76
C VAL A 17 -28.30 47.43 -12.90
N VAL A 18 -27.13 46.83 -13.21
CA VAL A 18 -26.14 47.22 -14.25
C VAL A 18 -24.67 46.97 -13.83
N ALA A 19 -23.93 46.38 -14.79
CA ALA A 19 -22.49 46.43 -15.07
C ALA A 19 -21.52 45.45 -14.36
N ALA A 20 -21.24 44.36 -15.09
CA ALA A 20 -19.93 43.99 -15.63
C ALA A 20 -18.65 44.49 -14.93
N GLY A 21 -17.84 43.53 -14.52
CA GLY A 21 -16.43 43.69 -14.18
C GLY A 21 -15.92 42.46 -13.45
N GLU A 22 -15.51 41.42 -14.17
CA GLU A 22 -14.82 40.26 -13.57
C GLU A 22 -13.40 40.66 -13.15
N PRO A 23 -13.01 40.48 -11.87
CA PRO A 23 -11.61 40.47 -11.48
C PRO A 23 -11.07 39.04 -11.55
N GLY A 24 -10.01 38.87 -12.33
CA GLY A 24 -9.34 37.61 -12.61
C GLY A 24 -8.94 36.82 -11.36
N ALA A 25 -9.25 35.53 -11.41
CA ALA A 25 -8.70 34.50 -10.55
C ALA A 25 -7.22 34.26 -10.90
N ALA A 26 -6.33 35.05 -10.30
CA ALA A 26 -4.89 34.85 -10.35
C ALA A 26 -4.33 34.98 -8.92
N ALA A 27 -4.59 33.99 -8.07
CA ALA A 27 -3.90 33.84 -6.78
C ALA A 27 -4.14 32.45 -6.17
N ALA A 28 -3.53 31.41 -6.75
CA ALA A 28 -3.40 30.11 -6.08
C ALA A 28 -2.23 29.30 -6.64
N SER A 29 -0.99 29.80 -6.55
CA SER A 29 0.21 28.99 -6.80
C SER A 29 1.46 29.51 -6.06
N ALA A 30 1.32 29.90 -4.79
CA ALA A 30 2.44 30.31 -3.95
C ALA A 30 2.52 29.45 -2.68
N ALA A 31 2.75 28.13 -2.83
CA ALA A 31 3.06 27.25 -1.71
C ALA A 31 3.91 26.02 -2.12
N ALA A 32 4.88 26.19 -3.01
CA ALA A 32 5.80 25.10 -3.40
C ALA A 32 7.22 25.62 -3.67
N ALA A 33 7.78 26.37 -2.72
CA ALA A 33 9.20 26.70 -2.70
C ALA A 33 9.71 26.81 -1.26
N GLY A 34 9.41 25.78 -0.45
CA GLY A 34 10.17 25.52 0.76
C GLY A 34 11.45 24.79 0.36
N GLY A 35 12.55 25.54 0.24
CA GLY A 35 13.85 25.00 -0.16
C GLY A 35 14.26 23.79 0.67
N ALA A 36 14.46 22.66 0.00
CA ALA A 36 15.15 21.51 0.57
C ALA A 36 16.65 21.84 0.64
N ALA A 37 17.03 22.65 1.63
CA ALA A 37 18.38 22.63 2.16
C ALA A 37 18.56 21.35 2.99
N ALA A 38 18.56 20.20 2.32
CA ALA A 38 19.10 18.98 2.90
C ALA A 38 20.59 18.96 2.56
N ALA A 39 21.38 19.62 3.42
CA ALA A 39 22.79 19.31 3.57
C ALA A 39 22.94 17.79 3.65
N GLY A 40 24.06 17.25 3.15
CA GLY A 40 24.42 15.83 3.21
C GLY A 40 24.53 15.31 4.65
N ALA A 41 23.42 15.24 5.35
CA ALA A 41 23.26 14.52 6.59
C ALA A 41 23.28 13.05 6.20
N ALA A 42 24.32 12.35 6.66
CA ALA A 42 24.29 10.90 6.68
C ALA A 42 22.92 10.46 7.23
N LEU A 43 22.23 9.57 6.50
CA LEU A 43 20.99 8.98 6.99
C LEU A 43 21.23 8.52 8.43
N PRO A 44 20.33 8.83 9.40
CA PRO A 44 20.52 8.39 10.76
C PRO A 44 20.74 6.89 10.75
N SER A 45 21.77 6.38 11.45
CA SER A 45 22.12 4.95 11.42
C SER A 45 20.92 4.04 11.69
N ALA A 46 20.00 4.50 12.54
CA ALA A 46 18.74 3.82 12.83
C ALA A 46 17.79 3.67 11.63
N GLU A 47 17.78 4.61 10.67
CA GLU A 47 16.97 4.51 9.44
C GLU A 47 17.56 3.51 8.46
N VAL A 48 18.89 3.49 8.35
CA VAL A 48 19.61 2.52 7.53
C VAL A 48 19.41 1.12 8.12
N GLU A 49 19.53 0.97 9.43
CA GLU A 49 19.25 -0.29 10.12
C GLU A 49 17.81 -0.77 9.93
N ASP A 50 16.83 0.14 10.05
CA ASP A 50 15.42 -0.18 9.81
C ASP A 50 15.15 -0.59 8.35
N ALA A 51 15.77 0.10 7.39
CA ALA A 51 15.69 -0.28 5.97
C ALA A 51 16.30 -1.66 5.70
N VAL A 52 17.45 -1.98 6.30
CA VAL A 52 18.08 -3.29 6.19
C VAL A 52 17.21 -4.37 6.83
N ARG A 53 16.61 -4.13 8.01
CA ARG A 53 15.68 -5.08 8.65
C ARG A 53 14.45 -5.35 7.79
N ARG A 54 13.83 -4.30 7.24
CA ARG A 54 12.68 -4.48 6.33
C ARG A 54 13.06 -5.27 5.08
N GLN A 55 14.23 -5.02 4.50
CA GLN A 55 14.72 -5.79 3.35
C GLN A 55 14.89 -7.26 3.70
N GLN A 56 15.48 -7.57 4.86
CA GLN A 56 15.64 -8.95 5.32
C GLN A 56 14.29 -9.66 5.51
N ILE A 57 13.29 -8.97 6.08
CA ILE A 57 11.93 -9.50 6.22
C ILE A 57 11.31 -9.77 4.85
N TYR A 58 11.43 -8.82 3.91
CA TYR A 58 10.93 -8.98 2.54
C TYR A 58 11.57 -10.18 1.82
N ASP A 59 12.89 -10.31 1.90
CA ASP A 59 13.64 -11.40 1.29
C ASP A 59 13.27 -12.75 1.92
N ALA A 60 13.02 -12.78 3.23
CA ALA A 60 12.56 -13.98 3.92
C ALA A 60 11.15 -14.41 3.45
N VAL A 61 10.22 -13.48 3.25
CA VAL A 61 8.89 -13.76 2.68
C VAL A 61 9.01 -14.28 1.25
N CYS A 62 9.80 -13.62 0.40
CA CYS A 62 10.00 -14.03 -0.99
C CYS A 62 10.66 -15.41 -1.11
N ALA A 63 11.53 -15.75 -0.16
CA ALA A 63 12.18 -17.06 -0.05
C ALA A 63 11.29 -18.16 0.57
N GLY A 64 10.10 -17.84 1.08
CA GLY A 64 9.20 -18.79 1.75
C GLY A 64 9.56 -19.09 3.21
N ARG A 65 10.52 -18.36 3.80
CA ARG A 65 10.93 -18.48 5.22
C ARG A 65 10.04 -17.63 6.12
N LEU A 66 8.75 -17.94 6.12
CA LEU A 66 7.75 -17.12 6.81
C LEU A 66 7.85 -17.11 8.33
N GLU A 67 8.32 -18.19 8.95
CA GLU A 67 8.52 -18.24 10.40
C GLU A 67 9.60 -17.25 10.85
N GLU A 68 10.71 -17.20 10.12
CA GLU A 68 11.78 -16.22 10.36
C GLU A 68 11.26 -14.80 10.14
N ALA A 69 10.51 -14.56 9.06
CA ALA A 69 9.93 -13.25 8.76
C ALA A 69 8.98 -12.79 9.87
N LEU A 70 8.04 -13.65 10.31
CA LEU A 70 7.10 -13.33 11.38
C LEU A 70 7.81 -13.07 12.72
N GLN A 71 8.82 -13.89 13.06
CA GLN A 71 9.62 -13.67 14.27
C GLN A 71 10.35 -12.32 14.24
N GLN A 72 10.92 -11.94 13.09
CA GLN A 72 11.56 -10.64 12.93
C GLN A 72 10.56 -9.47 13.05
N VAL A 73 9.35 -9.64 12.51
CA VAL A 73 8.27 -8.64 12.65
C VAL A 73 7.89 -8.47 14.12
N ASP A 74 7.65 -9.56 14.83
CA ASP A 74 7.28 -9.55 16.25
C ASP A 74 8.39 -8.94 17.12
N GLN A 75 9.66 -9.26 16.82
CA GLN A 75 10.81 -8.77 17.59
C GLN A 75 11.08 -7.26 17.40
N HIS A 76 10.87 -6.72 16.20
CA HIS A 76 11.32 -5.35 15.85
C HIS A 76 10.20 -4.32 15.66
N TYR A 77 8.98 -4.77 15.40
CA TYR A 77 7.83 -3.90 15.09
C TYR A 77 6.63 -4.20 15.99
N GLY A 78 6.52 -5.44 16.49
CA GLY A 78 5.47 -5.89 17.39
C GLY A 78 4.10 -6.05 16.71
N LEU A 79 3.12 -6.47 17.51
CA LEU A 79 1.71 -6.68 17.11
C LEU A 79 1.06 -5.50 16.35
N PRO A 80 1.24 -4.21 16.73
CA PRO A 80 0.51 -3.12 16.09
C PRO A 80 0.88 -2.90 14.60
N ALA A 81 2.00 -3.44 14.14
CA ALA A 81 2.38 -3.34 12.73
C ALA A 81 1.52 -4.23 11.82
N LEU A 82 1.05 -5.37 12.33
CA LEU A 82 0.16 -6.28 11.62
C LEU A 82 -1.30 -5.77 11.66
N ASP A 83 -1.67 -5.05 12.72
CA ASP A 83 -3.01 -4.45 12.87
C ASP A 83 -3.24 -3.26 11.91
N ALA A 84 -2.17 -2.63 11.42
CA ALA A 84 -2.26 -1.49 10.50
C ALA A 84 -2.86 -1.86 9.12
N SER A 85 -2.78 -3.13 8.71
CA SER A 85 -3.39 -3.62 7.47
C SER A 85 -4.36 -4.76 7.76
N PRO A 86 -5.69 -4.56 7.60
CA PRO A 86 -6.66 -5.63 7.82
C PRO A 86 -6.38 -6.81 6.88
N GLY A 87 -6.54 -8.03 7.40
CA GLY A 87 -6.33 -9.28 6.65
C GLY A 87 -4.86 -9.68 6.39
N LEU A 88 -3.87 -8.84 6.73
CA LEU A 88 -2.45 -9.17 6.46
C LEU A 88 -1.97 -10.37 7.29
N SER A 89 -2.34 -10.41 8.58
CA SER A 89 -2.01 -11.54 9.47
C SER A 89 -2.57 -12.86 8.93
N PHE A 90 -3.83 -12.85 8.47
CA PHE A 90 -4.47 -14.02 7.86
C PHE A 90 -3.72 -14.46 6.59
N ARG A 91 -3.42 -13.53 5.67
CA ARG A 91 -2.69 -13.84 4.44
C ARG A 91 -1.28 -14.37 4.68
N LEU A 92 -0.57 -13.87 5.70
CA LEU A 92 0.74 -14.42 6.11
C LEU A 92 0.62 -15.87 6.62
N LYS A 93 -0.43 -16.18 7.39
CA LYS A 93 -0.71 -17.56 7.84
C LYS A 93 -1.08 -18.47 6.66
N VAL A 94 -1.89 -17.99 5.71
CA VAL A 94 -2.21 -18.73 4.48
C VAL A 94 -0.94 -19.01 3.71
N GLN A 95 -0.09 -18.01 3.51
CA GLN A 95 1.17 -18.22 2.81
C GLN A 95 2.05 -19.24 3.53
N ARG A 96 2.09 -19.27 4.87
CA ARG A 96 2.84 -20.29 5.62
C ARG A 96 2.29 -21.68 5.33
N PHE A 97 0.97 -21.83 5.33
CA PHE A 97 0.33 -23.09 4.94
C PHE A 97 0.68 -23.51 3.51
N LEU A 98 0.68 -22.58 2.56
CA LEU A 98 1.06 -22.83 1.18
C LEU A 98 2.53 -23.29 1.06
N GLU A 99 3.45 -22.73 1.85
CA GLU A 99 4.84 -23.21 1.91
C GLU A 99 4.94 -24.63 2.49
N LEU A 100 4.10 -25.00 3.46
CA LEU A 100 4.04 -26.38 3.97
C LEU A 100 3.52 -27.37 2.91
N VAL A 101 2.51 -26.96 2.13
CA VAL A 101 1.98 -27.73 1.00
C VAL A 101 3.07 -27.90 -0.07
N ARG A 102 3.76 -26.82 -0.43
CA ARG A 102 4.85 -26.82 -1.42
C ARG A 102 6.02 -27.70 -0.98
N ALA A 103 6.39 -27.67 0.30
CA ALA A 103 7.46 -28.48 0.88
C ALA A 103 7.08 -29.97 1.03
N ARG A 104 5.84 -30.36 0.70
CA ARG A 104 5.31 -31.72 0.90
C ARG A 104 5.53 -32.21 2.34
N ALA A 105 5.30 -31.32 3.30
CA ALA A 105 5.27 -31.67 4.71
C ALA A 105 4.26 -32.80 4.96
N PRO A 106 4.40 -33.59 6.04
CA PRO A 106 3.45 -34.66 6.33
C PRO A 106 2.03 -34.09 6.41
N PRO A 107 1.01 -34.75 5.81
CA PRO A 107 -0.34 -34.21 5.71
C PRO A 107 -0.96 -33.91 7.09
N GLN A 108 -0.53 -34.66 8.12
CA GLN A 108 -0.94 -34.45 9.50
C GLN A 108 -0.56 -33.06 10.01
N SER A 109 0.69 -32.61 9.78
CA SER A 109 1.14 -31.30 10.26
C SER A 109 0.48 -30.15 9.49
N ILE A 110 0.23 -30.34 8.19
CA ILE A 110 -0.44 -29.34 7.36
C ILE A 110 -1.89 -29.14 7.84
N LEU A 111 -2.60 -30.24 8.08
CA LEU A 111 -3.99 -30.20 8.57
C LEU A 111 -4.09 -29.68 10.00
N GLU A 112 -3.15 -30.02 10.87
CA GLU A 112 -3.07 -29.50 12.24
C GLU A 112 -2.88 -27.98 12.22
N TYR A 113 -1.94 -27.47 11.43
CA TYR A 113 -1.75 -26.03 11.25
C TYR A 113 -3.01 -25.34 10.69
N GLY A 114 -3.63 -25.92 9.66
CA GLY A 114 -4.87 -25.39 9.07
C GLY A 114 -6.01 -25.28 10.07
N ARG A 115 -6.19 -26.29 10.94
CA ARG A 115 -7.25 -26.27 11.97
C ARG A 115 -6.93 -25.32 13.11
N ALA A 116 -5.69 -25.27 13.57
CA ALA A 116 -5.29 -24.48 14.72
C ALA A 116 -5.17 -22.98 14.42
N GLN A 117 -4.65 -22.61 13.24
CA GLN A 117 -4.25 -21.24 12.94
C GLN A 117 -5.06 -20.54 11.86
N LEU A 118 -5.56 -21.28 10.85
CA LEU A 118 -6.26 -20.70 9.71
C LEU A 118 -7.77 -20.61 9.91
N ALA A 119 -8.41 -21.69 10.34
CA ALA A 119 -9.85 -21.72 10.58
C ALA A 119 -10.37 -20.61 11.52
N PRO A 120 -9.74 -20.30 12.68
CA PRO A 120 -10.19 -19.21 13.54
C PRO A 120 -9.80 -17.82 13.05
N ALA A 121 -8.92 -17.72 12.04
CA ALA A 121 -8.40 -16.45 11.55
C ALA A 121 -9.15 -15.91 10.33
N ALA A 122 -9.97 -16.73 9.66
CA ALA A 122 -10.87 -16.28 8.61
C ALA A 122 -12.04 -15.50 9.25
N ALA A 123 -12.17 -14.22 8.90
CA ALA A 123 -13.19 -13.35 9.48
C ALA A 123 -14.20 -12.80 8.46
N GLY A 124 -13.84 -12.80 7.16
CA GLY A 124 -14.70 -12.30 6.08
C GLY A 124 -14.84 -13.28 4.90
N PRO A 125 -15.75 -13.00 3.96
CA PRO A 125 -16.02 -13.88 2.82
C PRO A 125 -14.79 -14.07 1.92
N GLU A 126 -14.00 -13.02 1.71
CA GLU A 126 -12.74 -13.11 0.94
C GLU A 126 -11.71 -14.03 1.62
N ASP A 127 -11.68 -14.05 2.96
CA ASP A 127 -10.76 -14.91 3.71
C ASP A 127 -11.21 -16.37 3.67
N GLU A 128 -12.53 -16.62 3.70
CA GLU A 128 -13.12 -17.95 3.55
C GLU A 128 -12.89 -18.53 2.15
N GLU A 129 -13.03 -17.71 1.10
CA GLU A 129 -12.71 -18.09 -0.28
C GLU A 129 -11.23 -18.46 -0.41
N LEU A 130 -10.33 -17.60 0.08
CA LEU A 130 -8.89 -17.86 0.07
C LEU A 130 -8.52 -19.12 0.87
N LEU A 131 -9.18 -19.36 2.00
CA LEU A 131 -9.00 -20.57 2.80
C LEU A 131 -9.43 -21.81 2.02
N SER A 132 -10.60 -21.76 1.37
CA SER A 132 -11.11 -22.84 0.54
C SER A 132 -10.14 -23.18 -0.60
N ASP A 133 -9.64 -22.17 -1.30
CA ASP A 133 -8.68 -22.34 -2.38
C ASP A 133 -7.36 -22.94 -1.89
N ALA A 134 -6.83 -22.45 -0.76
CA ALA A 134 -5.61 -22.96 -0.16
C ALA A 134 -5.75 -24.44 0.26
N VAL A 135 -6.85 -24.80 0.94
CA VAL A 135 -7.11 -26.18 1.37
C VAL A 135 -7.38 -27.09 0.18
N SER A 136 -7.98 -26.59 -0.90
CA SER A 136 -8.24 -27.35 -2.12
C SER A 136 -6.96 -27.87 -2.77
N LEU A 137 -5.81 -27.21 -2.58
CA LEU A 137 -4.51 -27.68 -3.07
C LEU A 137 -4.12 -29.06 -2.50
N LEU A 138 -4.60 -29.42 -1.32
CA LEU A 138 -4.33 -30.74 -0.71
C LEU A 138 -5.01 -31.89 -1.45
N ALA A 139 -6.04 -31.62 -2.25
CA ALA A 139 -6.75 -32.65 -3.02
C ALA A 139 -5.98 -33.09 -4.26
N TYR A 140 -4.96 -32.34 -4.68
CA TYR A 140 -4.19 -32.60 -5.89
C TYR A 140 -2.83 -33.23 -5.54
N ALA A 141 -2.44 -34.25 -6.31
CA ALA A 141 -1.12 -34.87 -6.17
C ALA A 141 0.02 -33.88 -6.49
N GLU A 142 -0.23 -32.98 -7.44
CA GLU A 142 0.66 -31.91 -7.84
C GLU A 142 -0.04 -30.57 -7.60
N PRO A 143 0.27 -29.85 -6.51
CA PRO A 143 -0.46 -28.65 -6.13
C PRO A 143 -0.20 -27.48 -7.10
N GLU A 144 0.92 -27.48 -7.84
CA GLU A 144 1.22 -26.46 -8.86
C GLU A 144 0.36 -26.62 -10.13
N ALA A 145 -0.13 -27.83 -10.42
CA ALA A 145 -1.00 -28.11 -11.56
C ALA A 145 -2.49 -27.86 -11.27
N SER A 146 -2.82 -27.51 -10.01
CA SER A 146 -4.18 -27.19 -9.59
C SER A 146 -4.68 -25.88 -10.22
N PRO A 147 -6.00 -25.68 -10.41
CA PRO A 147 -6.57 -24.36 -10.71
C PRO A 147 -6.14 -23.27 -9.69
N CYS A 148 -5.89 -23.66 -8.44
CA CYS A 148 -5.41 -22.75 -7.39
C CYS A 148 -3.88 -22.64 -7.34
N GLY A 149 -3.16 -23.23 -8.29
CA GLY A 149 -1.69 -23.22 -8.35
C GLY A 149 -1.09 -21.82 -8.48
N THR A 150 -1.89 -20.84 -8.92
CA THR A 150 -1.53 -19.42 -8.96
C THR A 150 -1.11 -18.88 -7.58
N LEU A 151 -1.68 -19.41 -6.49
CA LEU A 151 -1.33 -19.05 -5.12
C LEU A 151 0.10 -19.46 -4.72
N LEU A 152 0.70 -20.43 -5.43
CA LEU A 152 2.05 -20.93 -5.16
C LEU A 152 3.14 -20.17 -5.95
N LEU A 153 2.73 -19.26 -6.84
CA LEU A 153 3.65 -18.54 -7.71
C LEU A 153 4.51 -17.56 -6.91
N PRO A 154 5.77 -17.32 -7.34
CA PRO A 154 6.63 -16.31 -6.73
C PRO A 154 6.01 -14.90 -6.72
N GLY A 155 5.17 -14.57 -7.71
CA GLY A 155 4.47 -13.30 -7.79
C GLY A 155 3.54 -13.05 -6.60
N ALA A 156 2.78 -14.07 -6.17
CA ALA A 156 1.91 -13.96 -5.00
C ALA A 156 2.70 -13.66 -3.70
N ARG A 157 3.92 -14.20 -3.59
CA ARG A 157 4.83 -13.92 -2.46
C ARG A 157 5.40 -12.51 -2.50
N ALA A 158 5.77 -12.04 -3.68
CA ALA A 158 6.24 -10.67 -3.87
C ALA A 158 5.16 -9.65 -3.49
N GLU A 159 3.91 -9.85 -3.94
CA GLU A 159 2.78 -9.01 -3.57
C GLU A 159 2.52 -8.98 -2.06
N LEU A 160 2.60 -10.14 -1.40
CA LEU A 160 2.47 -10.23 0.05
C LEU A 160 3.63 -9.52 0.77
N GLY A 161 4.85 -9.68 0.26
CA GLY A 161 6.04 -8.99 0.74
C GLY A 161 5.92 -7.47 0.62
N ASP A 162 5.42 -6.98 -0.51
CA ASP A 162 5.20 -5.54 -0.75
C ASP A 162 4.15 -4.98 0.22
N ARG A 163 3.06 -5.72 0.42
CA ARG A 163 2.01 -5.36 1.37
C ARG A 163 2.53 -5.33 2.82
N LEU A 164 3.32 -6.32 3.21
CA LEU A 164 3.96 -6.35 4.54
C LEU A 164 4.93 -5.17 4.69
N ASN A 165 5.80 -4.92 3.71
CA ASN A 165 6.75 -3.81 3.74
C ASN A 165 6.03 -2.45 3.84
N GLY A 166 4.92 -2.28 3.12
CA GLY A 166 4.04 -1.11 3.24
C GLY A 166 3.44 -0.96 4.64
N ALA A 167 2.98 -2.04 5.26
CA ALA A 167 2.47 -2.04 6.63
C ALA A 167 3.55 -1.67 7.66
N LEU A 168 4.78 -2.21 7.50
CA LEU A 168 5.92 -1.86 8.36
C LEU A 168 6.32 -0.39 8.24
N LEU A 169 6.26 0.19 7.03
CA LEU A 169 6.47 1.62 6.79
C LEU A 169 5.38 2.45 7.46
N ALA A 170 4.12 2.07 7.30
CA ALA A 170 2.98 2.77 7.89
C ALA A 170 3.03 2.76 9.43
N ALA A 171 3.38 1.63 10.04
CA ALA A 171 3.52 1.49 11.49
C ALA A 171 4.58 2.44 12.08
N ARG A 172 5.59 2.84 11.29
CA ARG A 172 6.62 3.82 11.67
C ARG A 172 6.35 5.24 11.17
N GLY A 173 5.16 5.49 10.59
CA GLY A 173 4.80 6.79 10.03
C GLY A 173 5.66 7.21 8.83
N ARG A 174 6.29 6.25 8.15
CA ARG A 174 7.17 6.50 6.99
C ARG A 174 6.37 6.46 5.69
N PRO A 175 6.75 7.26 4.67
CA PRO A 175 6.09 7.20 3.37
C PRO A 175 6.35 5.84 2.69
N LEU A 176 5.34 5.32 1.99
CA LEU A 176 5.41 4.03 1.27
C LEU A 176 6.48 4.01 0.17
N ALA A 177 6.75 5.16 -0.45
CA ALA A 177 7.71 5.32 -1.53
C ALA A 177 8.89 6.18 -1.09
N PRO A 178 10.14 5.81 -1.43
CA PRO A 178 11.31 6.64 -1.24
C PRO A 178 11.11 8.04 -1.83
N ALA A 179 11.78 9.04 -1.25
CA ALA A 179 11.69 10.42 -1.73
C ALA A 179 12.00 10.54 -3.23
N LEU A 180 12.99 9.78 -3.71
CA LEU A 180 13.36 9.73 -5.13
C LEU A 180 12.25 9.16 -6.01
N GLU A 181 11.61 8.06 -5.59
CA GLU A 181 10.49 7.46 -6.34
C GLU A 181 9.30 8.42 -6.42
N ARG A 182 8.98 9.13 -5.33
CA ARG A 182 7.92 10.15 -5.34
C ARG A 182 8.25 11.29 -6.30
N LEU A 183 9.49 11.79 -6.27
CA LEU A 183 9.93 12.84 -7.18
C LEU A 183 9.89 12.37 -8.64
N TYR A 184 10.32 11.13 -8.91
CA TYR A 184 10.27 10.56 -10.25
C TYR A 184 8.82 10.39 -10.74
N ARG A 185 7.92 9.85 -9.91
CA ARG A 185 6.48 9.74 -10.24
C ARG A 185 5.86 11.11 -10.48
N GLN A 186 6.16 12.09 -9.63
CA GLN A 186 5.65 13.44 -9.80
C GLN A 186 6.18 14.05 -11.10
N ALA A 187 7.46 13.90 -11.40
CA ALA A 187 8.06 14.35 -12.67
C ALA A 187 7.41 13.67 -13.88
N ALA A 188 7.21 12.35 -13.83
CA ALA A 188 6.56 11.57 -14.89
C ALA A 188 5.13 12.05 -15.16
N VAL A 189 4.31 12.19 -14.11
CA VAL A 189 2.93 12.68 -14.24
C VAL A 189 2.92 14.13 -14.76
N THR A 190 3.76 15.02 -14.23
CA THR A 190 3.83 16.40 -14.72
C THR A 190 4.22 16.46 -16.20
N LEU A 191 5.13 15.58 -16.65
CA LEU A 191 5.52 15.49 -18.05
C LEU A 191 4.36 15.02 -18.93
N ASP A 192 3.61 14.02 -18.49
CA ASP A 192 2.44 13.53 -19.22
C ASP A 192 1.35 14.59 -19.35
N GLU A 193 1.08 15.36 -18.28
CA GLU A 193 0.12 16.46 -18.35
C GLU A 193 0.60 17.59 -19.29
N LEU A 194 1.89 17.93 -19.28
CA LEU A 194 2.44 18.92 -20.22
C LEU A 194 2.40 18.45 -21.68
N ARG A 195 2.58 17.15 -21.93
CA ARG A 195 2.44 16.55 -23.26
C ARG A 195 0.99 16.60 -23.75
N ARG A 196 0.01 16.35 -22.88
CA ARG A 196 -1.42 16.52 -23.17
C ARG A 196 -1.78 17.98 -23.46
N ALA A 197 -1.14 18.93 -22.78
CA ALA A 197 -1.27 20.36 -23.04
C ALA A 197 -0.52 20.83 -24.32
N HIS A 198 0.13 19.92 -25.05
CA HIS A 198 0.93 20.20 -26.25
C HIS A 198 2.07 21.21 -26.05
N GLU A 199 2.65 21.25 -24.85
CA GLU A 199 3.82 22.09 -24.57
C GLU A 199 5.05 21.58 -25.37
N PRO A 200 5.62 22.38 -26.29
CA PRO A 200 6.59 21.89 -27.27
C PRO A 200 7.90 21.39 -26.62
N ARG A 201 8.26 21.93 -25.46
CA ARG A 201 9.45 21.51 -24.68
C ARG A 201 9.26 20.18 -23.97
N ALA A 202 8.02 19.80 -23.64
CA ALA A 202 7.69 18.56 -22.95
C ALA A 202 7.62 17.35 -23.90
N LEU A 203 7.36 17.58 -25.18
CA LEU A 203 7.33 16.52 -26.20
C LEU A 203 8.72 15.93 -26.48
N VAL A 204 9.77 16.73 -26.31
CA VAL A 204 11.17 16.34 -26.58
C VAL A 204 11.85 15.78 -25.33
N LEU A 205 11.32 16.06 -24.14
CA LEU A 205 11.89 15.59 -22.89
C LEU A 205 11.56 14.11 -22.68
N ASP A 206 12.59 13.29 -22.51
CA ASP A 206 12.48 11.91 -22.04
C ASP A 206 13.22 11.79 -20.70
N LEU A 207 12.43 11.55 -19.64
CA LEU A 207 12.93 11.43 -18.27
C LEU A 207 14.00 10.36 -18.12
N HIS A 208 13.89 9.24 -18.85
CA HIS A 208 14.86 8.16 -18.75
C HIS A 208 16.23 8.61 -19.28
N THR A 209 16.24 9.26 -20.45
CA THR A 209 17.47 9.81 -21.03
C THR A 209 18.05 10.98 -20.23
N ALA A 210 17.19 11.79 -19.62
CA ALA A 210 17.61 12.93 -18.81
C ALA A 210 18.25 12.49 -17.48
N CYS A 211 17.76 11.40 -16.87
CA CYS A 211 18.27 10.89 -15.61
C CYS A 211 19.54 10.04 -15.76
N MET A 212 19.68 9.26 -16.83
CA MET A 212 20.81 8.34 -17.00
C MET A 212 22.04 8.96 -17.67
N GLY A 213 21.91 10.16 -18.26
CA GLY A 213 23.00 10.81 -18.99
C GLY A 213 23.39 10.04 -20.26
N ARG A 214 24.01 10.72 -21.21
CA ARG A 214 24.67 10.08 -22.37
C ARG A 214 26.14 9.86 -22.07
#